data_AF-A0A0M4GRG8-F1
#
_entry.id   AF-A0A0M4GRG8-F1
#
_cell.length_a   1.000
_cell.length_b   1.000
_cell.length_c   1.000
_cell.angle_alpha   90.00
_cell.angle_beta   90.00
_cell.angle_gamma   90.00
#
_symmetry.space_group_name_H-M   'P 1'
#
loop_
_entity.id
_entity.type
_entity.pdbx_description
1 polymer ?
#
loop_
_entity_poly.entity_id
_entity_poly.type
_entity_poly.pdbx_seq_one_letter_code
_entity_poly.pdbx_strand_id
1 'polypeptide(L)'
;MWALPRIPGLRRAWPEADGAIAFEAVDASDGLLRAGRVERTGTWRLAPYAADPDLPGLTPALAGELGGRLAVHRPGRRAVVVGGRLVRKIVRPGRAHRLCPPRVRRVFEGAGLRVPGVVGRGADHLDLELVPGRSLHELGDAGLAGWRRLARVWPDAVRDAAALPEHTGAHEAGVLHRWLVRTRAAGALDVLDAVGGQGRIERSIERACAALDEERGPAVAAHRDLHDGQLLWDGCDLSLIDLDTAATAEAALDLGNLAAHADLARVTGRLGAAAHDRVLGLLDDVAAHLPTTARRLRTYTDAARLRLALVHVFRPGASAWMRDWIGLALHRTTTTPGWRPS
;
A
#
# COMPACT_ATOMS: atom_id res chain seq x y z
N MET A 1 -26.75 7.66 -1.79
CA MET A 1 -25.70 8.69 -1.62
C MET A 1 -25.01 8.43 -0.29
N TRP A 2 -24.08 7.47 -0.25
CA TRP A 2 -23.26 7.26 0.95
C TRP A 2 -22.02 8.16 0.86
N ALA A 3 -21.91 9.10 1.79
CA ALA A 3 -20.62 9.67 2.15
C ALA A 3 -20.26 9.04 3.49
N LEU A 4 -19.00 8.63 3.67
CA LEU A 4 -18.45 8.40 5.00
C LEU A 4 -18.91 9.55 5.92
N PRO A 5 -19.48 9.25 7.12
CA PRO A 5 -19.89 10.31 8.02
C PRO A 5 -18.71 11.26 8.24
N ARG A 6 -19.01 12.55 8.43
CA ARG A 6 -17.97 13.55 8.72
C ARG A 6 -17.37 13.24 10.09
N ILE A 7 -16.32 12.43 10.09
CA ILE A 7 -15.54 12.07 11.27
C ILE A 7 -14.42 13.11 11.42
N PRO A 8 -14.43 13.95 12.47
CA PRO A 8 -13.37 14.91 12.73
C PRO A 8 -12.01 14.21 12.84
N GLY A 9 -10.98 14.80 12.23
CA GLY A 9 -9.62 14.27 12.32
C GLY A 9 -9.40 12.92 11.62
N LEU A 10 -10.36 12.42 10.83
CA LEU A 10 -10.23 11.17 10.06
C LEU A 10 -8.92 11.17 9.26
N ARG A 11 -8.13 10.09 9.40
CA ARG A 11 -6.88 9.89 8.65
C ARG A 11 -7.03 8.76 7.64
N ARG A 12 -7.51 7.60 8.07
CA ARG A 12 -7.68 6.40 7.23
C ARG A 12 -8.93 5.63 7.64
N ALA A 13 -9.54 4.96 6.67
CA ALA A 13 -10.67 4.08 6.87
C ALA A 13 -10.56 2.81 5.99
N TRP A 14 -11.09 1.69 6.45
CA TRP A 14 -11.02 0.40 5.77
C TRP A 14 -12.38 -0.27 5.85
N PRO A 15 -12.95 -0.71 4.73
CA PRO A 15 -14.18 -1.47 4.76
C PRO A 15 -13.89 -2.87 5.32
N GLU A 16 -14.79 -3.34 6.17
CA GLU A 16 -14.76 -4.68 6.75
C GLU A 16 -15.80 -5.59 6.07
N ALA A 17 -15.75 -6.88 6.36
CA ALA A 17 -16.54 -7.89 5.64
C ALA A 17 -18.05 -7.81 5.91
N ASP A 18 -18.43 -7.24 7.05
CA ASP A 18 -19.82 -7.03 7.50
C ASP A 18 -20.42 -5.71 6.98
N GLY A 19 -19.72 -5.00 6.10
CA GLY A 19 -20.12 -3.70 5.57
C GLY A 19 -19.86 -2.52 6.51
N ALA A 20 -19.31 -2.76 7.71
CA ALA A 20 -18.83 -1.69 8.57
C ALA A 20 -17.51 -1.11 8.05
N ILE A 21 -17.12 0.02 8.62
CA ILE A 21 -15.88 0.70 8.28
C ILE A 21 -15.05 0.88 9.54
N ALA A 22 -13.91 0.20 9.62
CA ALA A 22 -12.87 0.50 10.60
C ALA A 22 -12.16 1.79 10.21
N PHE A 23 -11.79 2.64 11.16
CA PHE A 23 -11.06 3.86 10.85
C PHE A 23 -10.08 4.24 11.95
N GLU A 24 -9.26 5.24 11.66
CA GLU A 24 -8.48 5.98 12.64
C GLU A 24 -8.62 7.48 12.42
N ALA A 25 -8.64 8.22 13.52
CA ALA A 25 -8.76 9.66 13.53
C ALA A 25 -7.88 10.27 14.63
N VAL A 26 -7.42 11.50 14.40
CA VAL A 26 -6.79 12.31 15.44
C VAL A 26 -7.91 12.98 16.24
N ASP A 27 -7.99 12.67 17.53
CA ASP A 27 -8.94 13.28 18.43
C ASP A 27 -8.55 14.75 18.66
N ALA A 28 -9.49 15.67 18.47
CA ALA A 28 -9.22 17.10 18.59
C ALA A 28 -9.01 17.55 20.05
N SER A 29 -9.46 16.76 21.03
CA SER A 29 -9.35 17.10 22.45
C SER A 29 -7.91 17.04 22.97
N ASP A 30 -7.10 16.10 22.46
CA ASP A 30 -5.74 15.86 22.92
C ASP A 30 -4.70 15.61 21.81
N GLY A 31 -5.13 15.62 20.54
CA GLY A 31 -4.26 15.42 19.39
C GLY A 31 -3.78 13.97 19.20
N LEU A 32 -4.32 13.01 19.96
CA LEU A 32 -3.88 11.62 19.91
C LEU A 32 -4.65 10.81 18.85
N LEU A 33 -3.94 9.90 18.17
CA LEU A 33 -4.55 8.99 17.20
C LEU A 33 -5.38 7.91 17.91
N ARG A 34 -6.62 7.72 17.47
CA ARG A 34 -7.54 6.69 17.99
C ARG A 34 -8.13 5.87 16.87
N ALA A 35 -8.28 4.57 17.11
CA ALA A 35 -9.13 3.72 16.31
C ALA A 35 -10.61 4.04 16.51
N GLY A 36 -11.42 3.73 15.50
CA GLY A 36 -12.86 3.77 15.59
C GLY A 36 -13.53 2.85 14.59
N ARG A 37 -14.85 2.78 14.68
CA ARG A 37 -15.68 2.00 13.76
C ARG A 37 -16.95 2.75 13.41
N VAL A 38 -17.34 2.71 12.14
CA VAL A 38 -18.63 3.14 11.62
C VAL A 38 -19.48 1.90 11.40
N GLU A 39 -20.60 1.82 12.09
CA GLU A 39 -21.63 0.81 11.90
C GLU A 39 -22.33 1.00 10.55
N ARG A 40 -22.97 -0.06 10.03
CA ARG A 40 -23.76 0.00 8.79
C ARG A 40 -24.92 1.02 8.88
N THR A 41 -25.38 1.33 10.08
CA THR A 41 -26.40 2.37 10.34
C THR A 41 -25.87 3.80 10.17
N GLY A 42 -24.55 3.97 9.97
CA GLY A 42 -23.88 5.27 9.89
C GLY A 42 -23.43 5.82 11.25
N THR A 43 -23.84 5.20 12.37
CA THR A 43 -23.34 5.54 13.70
C THR A 43 -21.86 5.20 13.82
N TRP A 44 -21.05 6.08 14.37
CA TRP A 44 -19.63 5.80 14.59
C TRP A 44 -19.21 6.00 16.04
N ARG A 45 -18.14 5.33 16.44
CA ARG A 45 -17.54 5.42 17.78
C ARG A 45 -16.02 5.42 17.68
N LEU A 46 -15.37 6.17 18.57
CA LEU A 46 -13.93 6.09 18.82
C LEU A 46 -13.67 5.17 20.01
N ALA A 47 -12.62 4.37 19.91
CA ALA A 47 -12.07 3.65 21.04
C ALA A 47 -11.21 4.60 21.90
N PRO A 48 -11.02 4.30 23.19
CA PRO A 48 -10.00 4.97 24.00
C PRO A 48 -8.62 4.89 23.33
N TYR A 49 -7.74 5.84 23.68
CA TYR A 49 -6.37 5.87 23.18
C TYR A 49 -5.67 4.53 23.41
N ALA A 50 -5.06 3.98 22.36
CA ALA A 50 -4.27 2.76 22.41
C ALA A 50 -4.95 1.60 23.17
N ALA A 51 -6.25 1.43 22.97
CA ALA A 51 -7.04 0.34 23.55
C ALA A 51 -7.65 -0.51 22.43
N ASP A 52 -7.35 -1.80 22.42
CA ASP A 52 -7.85 -2.75 21.42
C ASP A 52 -7.85 -4.18 22.00
N PRO A 53 -9.02 -4.79 22.26
CA PRO A 53 -9.10 -6.13 22.86
C PRO A 53 -8.41 -7.23 22.04
N ASP A 54 -8.32 -7.04 20.71
CA ASP A 54 -7.66 -7.98 19.80
C ASP A 54 -6.13 -7.77 19.76
N LEU A 55 -5.62 -6.65 20.30
CA LEU A 55 -4.21 -6.28 20.35
C LEU A 55 -3.78 -6.00 21.80
N PRO A 56 -3.73 -7.01 22.68
CA PRO A 56 -3.46 -6.81 24.10
C PRO A 56 -2.09 -6.18 24.40
N GLY A 57 -1.11 -6.30 23.51
CA GLY A 57 0.18 -5.61 23.62
C GLY A 57 0.14 -4.11 23.32
N LEU A 58 -0.99 -3.57 22.84
CA LEU A 58 -1.20 -2.13 22.69
C LEU A 58 -1.76 -1.56 23.99
N THR A 59 -0.97 -0.70 24.65
CA THR A 59 -1.36 -0.03 25.89
C THR A 59 -1.20 1.49 25.78
N PRO A 60 -1.93 2.29 26.58
CA PRO A 60 -1.76 3.75 26.61
C PRO A 60 -0.34 4.23 26.94
N ALA A 61 0.40 3.47 27.76
CA ALA A 61 1.77 3.83 28.17
C ALA A 61 2.81 3.56 27.08
N LEU A 62 2.54 2.60 26.18
CA LEU A 62 3.54 2.07 25.24
C LEU A 62 4.23 3.14 24.38
N ALA A 63 3.46 4.12 23.89
CA ALA A 63 4.05 5.19 23.09
C ALA A 63 5.04 6.04 23.91
N GLY A 64 4.70 6.33 25.17
CA GLY A 64 5.58 7.05 26.11
C GLY A 64 6.81 6.24 26.48
N GLU A 65 6.66 4.94 26.75
CA GLU A 65 7.77 4.01 27.05
C GLU A 65 8.79 3.95 25.91
N LEU A 66 8.33 3.98 24.66
CA LEU A 66 9.19 4.00 23.47
C LEU A 66 9.66 5.42 23.09
N GLY A 67 9.29 6.45 23.85
CA GLY A 67 9.63 7.84 23.59
C GLY A 67 9.12 8.32 22.22
N GLY A 68 7.91 7.94 21.84
CA GLY A 68 7.37 8.20 20.52
C GLY A 68 5.84 8.28 20.47
N ARG A 69 5.27 7.91 19.31
CA ARG A 69 3.84 8.10 19.05
C ARG A 69 3.21 6.91 18.34
N LEU A 70 1.92 6.71 18.61
CA LEU A 70 1.07 5.83 17.83
C LEU A 70 0.87 6.43 16.42
N ALA A 71 1.39 5.75 15.40
CA ALA A 71 1.38 6.19 14.02
C ALA A 71 0.29 5.50 13.16
N VAL A 72 -0.13 4.30 13.58
CA VAL A 72 -1.19 3.53 12.92
C VAL A 72 -2.01 2.83 13.99
N HIS A 73 -3.33 2.86 13.89
CA HIS A 73 -4.20 1.97 14.65
C HIS A 73 -5.34 1.49 13.74
N ARG A 74 -5.21 0.28 13.20
CA ARG A 74 -6.28 -0.38 12.47
C ARG A 74 -7.01 -1.33 13.44
N PRO A 75 -8.22 -0.98 13.91
CA PRO A 75 -8.90 -1.72 14.97
C PRO A 75 -8.98 -3.21 14.66
N GLY A 76 -8.62 -4.02 15.65
CA GLY A 76 -8.61 -5.46 15.57
C GLY A 76 -7.55 -6.06 14.65
N ARG A 77 -6.72 -5.28 13.96
CA ARG A 77 -5.78 -5.80 12.95
C ARG A 77 -4.34 -5.59 13.36
N ARG A 78 -3.98 -4.34 13.63
CA ARG A 78 -2.61 -3.95 13.97
C ARG A 78 -2.54 -2.52 14.51
N ALA A 79 -1.50 -2.26 15.27
CA ALA A 79 -1.06 -0.91 15.62
C ALA A 79 0.44 -0.76 15.36
N VAL A 80 0.90 0.46 15.12
CA VAL A 80 2.33 0.77 14.92
C VAL A 80 2.70 1.97 15.76
N VAL A 81 3.68 1.79 16.64
CA VAL A 81 4.28 2.86 17.43
C VAL A 81 5.66 3.16 16.84
N VAL A 82 5.87 4.41 16.45
CA VAL A 82 7.18 4.91 16.03
C VAL A 82 7.82 5.54 17.26
N GLY A 83 8.78 4.83 17.85
CA GLY A 83 9.57 5.26 19.01
C GLY A 83 10.77 6.10 18.61
N GLY A 84 11.54 6.55 19.60
CA GLY A 84 12.77 7.33 19.36
C GLY A 84 13.95 6.52 18.81
N ARG A 85 13.92 5.18 18.95
CA ARG A 85 15.02 4.27 18.53
C ARG A 85 14.57 3.09 17.67
N LEU A 86 13.29 2.72 17.75
CA LEU A 86 12.73 1.56 17.08
C LEU A 86 11.28 1.83 16.68
N VAL A 87 10.79 1.02 15.74
CA VAL A 87 9.37 0.95 15.38
C VAL A 87 8.82 -0.36 15.90
N ARG A 88 7.76 -0.30 16.72
CA ARG A 88 7.04 -1.48 17.22
C ARG A 88 5.75 -1.68 16.43
N LYS A 89 5.65 -2.81 15.73
CA LYS A 89 4.43 -3.25 15.04
C LYS A 89 3.72 -4.29 15.89
N ILE A 90 2.54 -3.95 16.36
CA ILE A 90 1.68 -4.78 17.22
C ILE A 90 0.62 -5.43 16.34
N VAL A 91 0.41 -6.71 16.53
CA VAL A 91 -0.54 -7.55 15.80
C VAL A 91 -1.25 -8.47 16.78
N ARG A 92 -2.23 -9.22 16.30
CA ARG A 92 -2.90 -10.23 17.14
C ARG A 92 -1.87 -11.25 17.68
N PRO A 93 -2.06 -11.76 18.91
CA PRO A 93 -1.23 -12.83 19.44
C PRO A 93 -1.08 -14.00 18.48
N GLY A 94 0.14 -14.53 18.37
CA GLY A 94 0.48 -15.60 17.44
C GLY A 94 0.61 -15.17 15.98
N ARG A 95 0.55 -13.87 15.65
CA ARG A 95 0.79 -13.38 14.27
C ARG A 95 2.18 -12.80 14.06
N ALA A 96 2.87 -12.39 15.12
CA ALA A 96 4.18 -11.73 15.03
C ALA A 96 5.25 -12.60 14.33
N HIS A 97 5.19 -13.93 14.48
CA HIS A 97 6.12 -14.86 13.82
C HIS A 97 6.07 -14.81 12.29
N ARG A 98 4.97 -14.33 11.70
CA ARG A 98 4.77 -14.23 10.24
C ARG A 98 5.35 -12.96 9.65
N LEU A 99 5.58 -11.95 10.48
CA LEU A 99 6.06 -10.65 10.05
C LEU A 99 7.55 -10.74 9.73
N CYS A 100 8.00 -9.99 8.72
CA CYS A 100 9.40 -9.84 8.29
C CYS A 100 10.27 -11.11 8.52
N PRO A 101 10.03 -12.22 7.78
CA PRO A 101 10.82 -13.44 7.92
C PRO A 101 12.31 -13.16 7.62
N PRO A 102 13.29 -13.74 8.36
CA PRO A 102 14.71 -13.47 8.11
C PRO A 102 15.17 -13.73 6.67
N ARG A 103 14.57 -14.72 5.99
CA ARG A 103 14.87 -15.04 4.59
C ARG A 103 14.45 -13.93 3.64
N VAL A 104 13.27 -13.36 3.85
CA VAL A 104 12.75 -12.23 3.05
C VAL A 104 13.68 -11.03 3.14
N ARG A 105 14.20 -10.71 4.34
CA ARG A 105 15.15 -9.60 4.49
C ARG A 105 16.40 -9.79 3.65
N ARG A 106 17.02 -10.98 3.72
CA ARG A 106 18.28 -11.28 3.01
C ARG A 106 18.18 -11.08 1.50
N VAL A 107 17.02 -11.41 0.92
CA VAL A 107 16.76 -11.23 -0.52
C VAL A 107 16.94 -9.77 -0.92
N PHE A 108 16.28 -8.85 -0.21
CA PHE A 108 16.34 -7.43 -0.55
C PHE A 108 17.64 -6.74 -0.07
N GLU A 109 18.21 -7.18 1.06
CA GLU A 109 19.51 -6.67 1.55
C GLU A 109 20.66 -7.00 0.59
N GLY A 110 20.65 -8.20 0.00
CA GLY A 110 21.71 -8.68 -0.90
C GLY A 110 21.92 -7.85 -2.17
N ALA A 111 20.96 -7.00 -2.53
CA ALA A 111 21.01 -6.14 -3.71
C ALA A 111 21.27 -4.66 -3.40
N GLY A 112 21.67 -4.35 -2.17
CA GLY A 112 22.05 -2.99 -1.79
C GLY A 112 20.88 -2.07 -1.45
N LEU A 113 19.71 -2.63 -1.15
CA LEU A 113 18.67 -1.94 -0.39
C LEU A 113 18.95 -2.10 1.10
N ARG A 114 18.72 -1.05 1.87
CA ARG A 114 18.70 -1.17 3.33
C ARG A 114 17.35 -1.72 3.77
N VAL A 115 17.35 -2.68 4.69
CA VAL A 115 16.13 -3.21 5.28
C VAL A 115 16.23 -3.06 6.80
N PRO A 116 15.18 -2.61 7.51
CA PRO A 116 15.23 -2.46 8.96
C PRO A 116 15.67 -3.75 9.67
N GLY A 117 16.67 -3.63 10.55
CA GLY A 117 17.04 -4.70 11.47
C GLY A 117 15.85 -5.14 12.34
N VAL A 118 15.71 -6.44 12.59
CA VAL A 118 14.79 -6.95 13.61
C VAL A 118 15.49 -6.85 14.96
N VAL A 119 15.01 -5.97 15.82
CA VAL A 119 15.55 -5.73 17.17
C VAL A 119 15.02 -6.79 18.15
N GLY A 120 13.74 -7.13 18.03
CA GLY A 120 13.06 -8.05 18.93
C GLY A 120 11.77 -8.59 18.33
N ARG A 121 11.32 -9.74 18.84
CA ARG A 121 10.05 -10.35 18.45
C ARG A 121 9.39 -10.99 19.66
N GLY A 122 8.18 -10.55 19.96
CA GLY A 122 7.31 -11.17 20.96
C GLY A 122 6.23 -12.05 20.32
N ALA A 123 5.25 -12.46 21.13
CA ALA A 123 4.10 -13.24 20.66
C ALA A 123 3.14 -12.42 19.79
N ASP A 124 3.05 -11.11 20.04
CA ASP A 124 2.07 -10.18 19.47
C ASP A 124 2.71 -8.91 18.88
N HIS A 125 4.04 -8.79 18.88
CA HIS A 125 4.73 -7.64 18.33
C HIS A 125 6.05 -7.99 17.64
N LEU A 126 6.47 -7.09 16.75
CA LEU A 126 7.77 -7.07 16.10
C LEU A 126 8.40 -5.69 16.32
N ASP A 127 9.63 -5.67 16.82
CA ASP A 127 10.44 -4.46 16.94
C ASP A 127 11.45 -4.40 15.80
N LEU A 128 11.38 -3.30 15.05
CA LEU A 128 12.25 -3.01 13.92
C LEU A 128 13.12 -1.80 14.24
N GLU A 129 14.34 -1.81 13.73
CA GLU A 129 15.22 -0.65 13.70
C GLU A 129 14.49 0.56 13.12
N LEU A 130 14.64 1.72 13.77
CA LEU A 130 14.20 2.97 13.18
C LEU A 130 15.21 3.40 12.11
N VAL A 131 14.82 3.26 10.85
CA VAL A 131 15.64 3.61 9.69
C VAL A 131 15.54 5.12 9.37
N PRO A 132 16.65 5.84 9.07
CA PRO A 132 16.61 7.22 8.58
C PRO A 132 15.88 7.37 7.24
N GLY A 133 15.59 8.63 6.93
CA GLY A 133 15.04 9.06 5.66
C GLY A 133 13.55 9.39 5.72
N ARG A 134 13.06 9.94 4.60
CA ARG A 134 11.64 10.24 4.37
C ARG A 134 11.13 9.40 3.22
N SER A 135 9.85 9.06 3.22
CA SER A 135 9.31 8.27 2.13
C SER A 135 9.36 9.02 0.81
N LEU A 136 9.57 8.31 -0.32
CA LEU A 136 9.44 8.92 -1.65
C LEU A 136 8.05 9.56 -1.85
N HIS A 137 7.04 9.01 -1.18
CA HIS A 137 5.70 9.57 -1.11
C HIS A 137 5.67 11.00 -0.55
N GLU A 138 6.36 11.23 0.57
CA GLU A 138 6.45 12.53 1.24
C GLU A 138 7.41 13.50 0.56
N LEU A 139 8.42 12.98 -0.14
CA LEU A 139 9.42 13.78 -0.83
C LEU A 139 8.93 14.36 -2.16
N GLY A 140 7.98 13.69 -2.83
CA GLY A 140 7.50 14.13 -4.15
C GLY A 140 8.66 14.29 -5.13
N ASP A 141 8.70 15.43 -5.82
CA ASP A 141 9.76 15.75 -6.80
C ASP A 141 11.18 15.66 -6.20
N ALA A 142 11.34 16.03 -4.92
CA ALA A 142 12.63 15.97 -4.23
C ALA A 142 13.13 14.52 -4.03
N GLY A 143 12.26 13.53 -4.18
CA GLY A 143 12.56 12.10 -4.06
C GLY A 143 13.19 11.48 -5.31
N LEU A 144 13.39 12.24 -6.39
CA LEU A 144 13.82 11.69 -7.69
C LEU A 144 15.16 10.94 -7.61
N ALA A 145 16.08 11.35 -6.74
CA ALA A 145 17.33 10.62 -6.51
C ALA A 145 17.10 9.21 -5.95
N GLY A 146 16.13 9.04 -5.04
CA GLY A 146 15.75 7.75 -4.49
C GLY A 146 15.05 6.85 -5.51
N TRP A 147 14.20 7.42 -6.39
CA TRP A 147 13.65 6.67 -7.55
C TRP A 147 14.75 6.16 -8.48
N ARG A 148 15.78 6.98 -8.76
CA ARG A 148 16.95 6.54 -9.54
C ARG A 148 17.73 5.45 -8.82
N ARG A 149 17.86 5.51 -7.49
CA ARG A 149 18.52 4.46 -6.70
C ARG A 149 17.73 3.16 -6.81
N LEU A 150 16.40 3.20 -6.63
CA LEU A 150 15.52 2.04 -6.81
C LEU A 150 15.74 1.41 -8.18
N ALA A 151 15.68 2.20 -9.25
CA ALA A 151 15.80 1.70 -10.60
C ALA A 151 17.13 0.96 -10.89
N ARG A 152 18.22 1.39 -10.23
CA ARG A 152 19.52 0.72 -10.35
C ARG A 152 19.58 -0.61 -9.61
N VAL A 153 18.95 -0.72 -8.44
CA VAL A 153 19.13 -1.89 -7.55
C VAL A 153 18.02 -2.92 -7.66
N TRP A 154 16.82 -2.51 -8.07
CA TRP A 154 15.64 -3.38 -8.11
C TRP A 154 15.80 -4.61 -9.01
N PRO A 155 16.38 -4.51 -10.23
CA PRO A 155 16.56 -5.68 -11.08
C PRO A 155 17.37 -6.82 -10.46
N ASP A 156 18.35 -6.48 -9.61
CA ASP A 156 19.15 -7.47 -8.86
C ASP A 156 18.41 -7.96 -7.60
N ALA A 157 17.69 -7.06 -6.92
CA ALA A 157 16.97 -7.33 -5.66
C ALA A 157 15.90 -8.42 -5.77
N VAL A 158 15.30 -8.56 -6.95
CA VAL A 158 14.18 -9.49 -7.14
C VAL A 158 14.61 -10.85 -7.70
N ARG A 159 15.89 -11.05 -8.04
CA ARG A 159 16.35 -12.31 -8.67
C ARG A 159 16.24 -13.53 -7.75
N ASP A 160 16.59 -13.36 -6.47
CA ASP A 160 16.54 -14.47 -5.52
C ASP A 160 15.15 -14.64 -4.91
N ALA A 161 14.34 -15.45 -5.57
CA ALA A 161 12.99 -15.80 -5.14
C ALA A 161 12.93 -17.08 -4.29
N ALA A 162 14.08 -17.71 -3.98
CA ALA A 162 14.10 -19.06 -3.45
C ALA A 162 13.40 -19.16 -2.08
N ALA A 163 12.50 -20.14 -1.95
CA ALA A 163 11.79 -20.47 -0.72
C ALA A 163 10.88 -19.37 -0.12
N LEU A 164 10.50 -18.35 -0.91
CA LEU A 164 9.40 -17.44 -0.55
C LEU A 164 8.04 -18.09 -0.86
N PRO A 165 6.97 -17.75 -0.12
CA PRO A 165 5.63 -18.24 -0.43
C PRO A 165 5.17 -17.74 -1.79
N GLU A 166 4.38 -18.52 -2.52
CA GLU A 166 3.89 -18.13 -3.85
C GLU A 166 2.72 -17.14 -3.79
N HIS A 167 2.74 -16.13 -4.66
CA HIS A 167 1.64 -15.23 -4.93
C HIS A 167 1.40 -15.05 -6.43
N THR A 168 0.22 -15.46 -6.90
CA THR A 168 -0.11 -15.59 -8.31
C THR A 168 -1.06 -14.48 -8.77
N GLY A 169 -1.26 -14.34 -10.08
CA GLY A 169 -2.32 -13.50 -10.64
C GLY A 169 -3.71 -13.80 -10.06
N ALA A 170 -4.05 -15.07 -9.86
CA ALA A 170 -5.29 -15.49 -9.19
C ALA A 170 -5.42 -14.93 -7.76
N HIS A 171 -4.31 -14.91 -7.01
CA HIS A 171 -4.30 -14.34 -5.67
C HIS A 171 -4.53 -12.82 -5.70
N GLU A 172 -3.93 -12.09 -6.65
CA GLU A 172 -4.15 -10.64 -6.82
C GLU A 172 -5.58 -10.34 -7.31
N ALA A 173 -6.12 -11.13 -8.24
CA ALA A 173 -7.53 -11.04 -8.65
C ALA A 173 -8.46 -11.22 -7.44
N GLY A 174 -8.15 -12.18 -6.56
CA GLY A 174 -8.87 -12.37 -5.29
C GLY A 174 -8.74 -11.17 -4.34
N VAL A 175 -7.60 -10.47 -4.30
CA VAL A 175 -7.45 -9.22 -3.53
C VAL A 175 -8.34 -8.13 -4.10
N LEU A 176 -8.28 -7.89 -5.41
CA LEU A 176 -9.06 -6.87 -6.08
C LEU A 176 -10.58 -7.12 -5.95
N HIS A 177 -11.01 -8.37 -6.16
CA HIS A 177 -12.41 -8.76 -5.99
C HIS A 177 -12.90 -8.57 -4.55
N ARG A 178 -12.09 -8.93 -3.54
CA ARG A 178 -12.46 -8.67 -2.12
C ARG A 178 -12.63 -7.19 -1.83
N TRP A 179 -11.82 -6.32 -2.44
CA TRP A 179 -12.01 -4.87 -2.32
C TRP A 179 -13.32 -4.42 -2.96
N LEU A 180 -13.68 -4.94 -4.13
CA LEU A 180 -14.95 -4.64 -4.79
C LEU A 180 -16.15 -5.03 -3.90
N VAL A 181 -16.16 -6.28 -3.41
CA VAL A 181 -17.23 -6.79 -2.54
C VAL A 181 -17.39 -5.93 -1.29
N ARG A 182 -16.29 -5.58 -0.62
CA ARG A 182 -16.32 -4.74 0.58
C ARG A 182 -16.74 -3.31 0.29
N THR A 183 -16.30 -2.75 -0.84
CA THR A 183 -16.69 -1.40 -1.27
C THR A 183 -18.17 -1.32 -1.57
N ARG A 184 -18.72 -2.36 -2.21
CA ARG A 184 -20.17 -2.52 -2.41
C ARG A 184 -20.92 -2.68 -1.08
N ALA A 185 -20.47 -3.58 -0.21
CA ALA A 185 -21.10 -3.82 1.09
C ALA A 185 -21.14 -2.57 1.98
N ALA A 186 -20.11 -1.72 1.88
CA ALA A 186 -20.05 -0.43 2.57
C ALA A 186 -20.81 0.71 1.85
N GLY A 187 -21.50 0.44 0.73
CA GLY A 187 -22.25 1.44 -0.04
C GLY A 187 -21.39 2.47 -0.78
N ALA A 188 -20.08 2.28 -0.83
CA ALA A 188 -19.14 3.23 -1.44
C ALA A 188 -18.97 3.04 -2.95
N LEU A 189 -19.49 1.94 -3.52
CA LEU A 189 -19.46 1.72 -4.97
C LEU A 189 -20.29 2.77 -5.72
N ASP A 190 -21.42 3.19 -5.15
CA ASP A 190 -22.28 4.26 -5.71
C ASP A 190 -21.52 5.58 -5.90
N VAL A 191 -20.58 5.88 -5.00
CA VAL A 191 -19.74 7.09 -5.10
C VAL A 191 -18.82 7.00 -6.31
N LEU A 192 -18.23 5.83 -6.54
CA LEU A 192 -17.37 5.60 -7.69
C LEU A 192 -18.18 5.60 -8.99
N ASP A 193 -19.36 4.98 -9.00
CA ASP A 193 -20.25 4.93 -10.16
C ASP A 193 -20.82 6.31 -10.54
N ALA A 194 -21.11 7.16 -9.55
CA ALA A 194 -21.55 8.53 -9.79
C ALA A 194 -20.50 9.37 -10.56
N VAL A 195 -19.23 8.97 -10.48
CA VAL A 195 -18.11 9.66 -11.13
C VAL A 195 -17.65 8.93 -12.38
N GLY A 196 -17.65 7.60 -12.38
CA GLY A 196 -17.12 6.74 -13.45
C GLY A 196 -18.14 6.23 -14.45
N GLY A 197 -19.43 6.40 -14.16
CA GLY A 197 -20.54 5.83 -14.92
C GLY A 197 -20.97 4.46 -14.38
N GLN A 198 -22.28 4.23 -14.33
CA GLN A 198 -22.90 3.09 -13.67
C GLN A 198 -22.36 1.73 -14.16
N GLY A 199 -21.91 0.92 -13.19
CA GLY A 199 -21.34 -0.41 -13.37
C GLY A 199 -20.01 -0.47 -14.15
N ARG A 200 -19.42 0.67 -14.54
CA ARG A 200 -18.16 0.66 -15.30
C ARG A 200 -16.98 0.20 -14.45
N ILE A 201 -16.97 0.55 -13.16
CA ILE A 201 -15.94 0.12 -12.21
C ILE A 201 -15.97 -1.38 -12.03
N GLU A 202 -17.16 -1.93 -11.74
CA GLU A 202 -17.37 -3.38 -11.60
C GLU A 202 -16.93 -4.16 -12.84
N ARG A 203 -17.45 -3.79 -14.02
CA ARG A 203 -17.07 -4.46 -15.28
C ARG A 203 -15.56 -4.38 -15.57
N SER A 204 -14.90 -3.29 -15.16
CA SER A 204 -13.46 -3.13 -15.37
C SER A 204 -12.66 -3.98 -14.40
N ILE A 205 -13.12 -4.12 -13.16
CA ILE A 205 -12.53 -5.02 -12.17
C ILE A 205 -12.69 -6.48 -12.60
N GLU A 206 -13.87 -6.89 -13.08
CA GLU A 206 -14.09 -8.25 -13.58
C GLU A 206 -13.13 -8.59 -14.74
N ARG A 207 -12.98 -7.68 -15.71
CA ARG A 207 -11.99 -7.82 -16.78
C ARG A 207 -10.56 -7.88 -16.27
N ALA A 208 -10.19 -7.04 -15.31
CA ALA A 208 -8.85 -7.03 -14.73
C ALA A 208 -8.57 -8.33 -13.97
N CYS A 209 -9.54 -8.85 -13.21
CA CYS A 209 -9.44 -10.13 -12.52
C CYS A 209 -9.22 -11.29 -13.51
N ALA A 210 -10.00 -11.33 -14.60
CA ALA A 210 -9.82 -12.33 -15.65
C ALA A 210 -8.43 -12.24 -16.28
N ALA A 211 -7.99 -11.02 -16.66
CA ALA A 211 -6.68 -10.81 -17.26
C ALA A 211 -5.50 -11.13 -16.31
N LEU A 212 -5.66 -10.91 -15.00
CA LEU A 212 -4.66 -11.29 -14.01
C LEU A 212 -4.48 -12.80 -13.94
N ASP A 213 -5.58 -13.55 -14.04
CA ASP A 213 -5.60 -15.01 -13.96
C ASP A 213 -5.06 -15.69 -15.25
N GLU A 214 -5.03 -14.96 -16.37
CA GLU A 214 -4.38 -15.42 -17.60
C GLU A 214 -2.86 -15.56 -17.43
N GLU A 215 -2.29 -16.63 -18.03
CA GLU A 215 -0.88 -16.87 -18.34
C GLU A 215 0.15 -16.32 -17.33
N ARG A 216 0.75 -17.23 -16.56
CA ARG A 216 1.77 -16.88 -15.55
C ARG A 216 3.11 -16.55 -16.21
N GLY A 217 3.64 -15.37 -15.92
CA GLY A 217 5.04 -15.06 -16.17
C GLY A 217 5.99 -15.74 -15.15
N PRO A 218 7.31 -15.72 -15.40
CA PRO A 218 8.30 -16.20 -14.44
C PRO A 218 8.21 -15.46 -13.10
N ALA A 219 8.38 -16.20 -12.01
CA ALA A 219 8.32 -15.65 -10.67
C ALA A 219 9.67 -15.04 -10.24
N VAL A 220 9.61 -13.89 -9.59
CA VAL A 220 10.72 -13.18 -8.94
C VAL A 220 10.35 -12.93 -7.47
N ALA A 221 11.30 -12.53 -6.64
CA ALA A 221 10.96 -12.01 -5.32
C ALA A 221 10.16 -10.70 -5.48
N ALA A 222 9.07 -10.60 -4.75
CA ALA A 222 8.18 -9.46 -4.78
C ALA A 222 7.84 -9.01 -3.37
N HIS A 223 7.74 -7.70 -3.19
CA HIS A 223 7.30 -7.05 -1.96
C HIS A 223 5.78 -7.15 -1.78
N ARG A 224 5.02 -7.08 -2.88
CA ARG A 224 3.55 -7.15 -3.00
C ARG A 224 2.73 -5.94 -2.57
N ASP A 225 3.30 -5.07 -1.76
CA ASP A 225 2.72 -3.76 -1.46
C ASP A 225 3.72 -2.65 -1.80
N LEU A 226 4.51 -2.82 -2.87
CA LEU A 226 5.59 -1.89 -3.20
C LEU A 226 5.03 -0.58 -3.71
N HIS A 227 5.19 0.48 -2.94
CA HIS A 227 4.82 1.82 -3.37
C HIS A 227 5.78 2.86 -2.79
N ASP A 228 5.64 4.10 -3.26
CA ASP A 228 6.43 5.27 -2.87
C ASP A 228 6.49 5.54 -1.34
N GLY A 229 5.55 5.00 -0.57
CA GLY A 229 5.49 5.09 0.89
C GLY A 229 6.34 4.05 1.63
N GLN A 230 6.72 2.95 0.96
CA GLN A 230 7.55 1.88 1.54
C GLN A 230 9.05 2.05 1.25
N LEU A 231 9.40 3.14 0.57
CA LEU A 231 10.75 3.45 0.12
C LEU A 231 11.20 4.73 0.82
N LEU A 232 12.12 4.61 1.79
CA LEU A 232 12.64 5.75 2.53
C LEU A 232 14.01 6.16 1.99
N TRP A 233 14.14 7.43 1.65
CA TRP A 233 15.36 8.02 1.12
C TRP A 233 15.94 8.99 2.13
N ASP A 234 17.21 8.80 2.49
CA ASP A 234 17.94 9.66 3.43
C ASP A 234 18.93 10.62 2.77
N GLY A 235 19.05 10.55 1.43
CA GLY A 235 20.03 11.32 0.65
C GLY A 235 21.16 10.47 0.07
N CYS A 236 21.40 9.28 0.64
CA CYS A 236 22.46 8.36 0.24
C CYS A 236 21.92 6.95 -0.02
N ASP A 237 21.18 6.40 0.95
CA ASP A 237 20.68 5.04 0.94
C ASP A 237 19.16 4.98 0.79
N LEU A 238 18.70 3.93 0.10
CA LEU A 238 17.29 3.63 -0.06
C LEU A 238 16.92 2.48 0.86
N SER A 239 16.06 2.75 1.84
CA SER A 239 15.52 1.74 2.74
C SER A 239 14.18 1.21 2.24
N LEU A 240 13.99 -0.10 2.27
CA LEU A 240 12.72 -0.79 1.98
C LEU A 240 12.10 -1.29 3.29
N ILE A 241 10.86 -0.88 3.56
CA ILE A 241 10.13 -1.22 4.79
C ILE A 241 8.87 -2.05 4.48
N ASP A 242 8.25 -2.63 5.51
CA ASP A 242 6.99 -3.41 5.44
C ASP A 242 7.02 -4.68 4.55
N LEU A 243 8.02 -5.53 4.76
CA LEU A 243 8.20 -6.79 4.03
C LEU A 243 7.23 -7.92 4.43
N ASP A 244 6.12 -7.61 5.09
CA ASP A 244 5.19 -8.62 5.65
C ASP A 244 4.41 -9.39 4.59
N THR A 245 4.29 -8.81 3.39
CA THR A 245 3.59 -9.44 2.27
C THR A 245 4.53 -10.10 1.28
N ALA A 246 5.85 -10.06 1.49
CA ALA A 246 6.80 -10.52 0.50
C ALA A 246 6.60 -12.00 0.12
N ALA A 247 6.80 -12.31 -1.16
CA ALA A 247 6.46 -13.58 -1.79
C ALA A 247 7.29 -13.78 -3.06
N THR A 248 7.18 -14.94 -3.68
CA THR A 248 7.44 -15.05 -5.13
C THR A 248 6.21 -14.58 -5.89
N ALA A 249 6.38 -13.73 -6.90
CA ALA A 249 5.29 -13.27 -7.77
C ALA A 249 5.81 -12.85 -9.14
N GLU A 250 4.91 -12.54 -10.07
CA GLU A 250 5.31 -11.92 -11.34
C GLU A 250 5.92 -10.54 -11.10
N ALA A 251 7.01 -10.23 -11.80
CA ALA A 251 7.70 -8.94 -11.67
C ALA A 251 6.78 -7.73 -11.98
N ALA A 252 5.76 -7.94 -12.82
CA ALA A 252 4.77 -6.93 -13.15
C ALA A 252 3.94 -6.46 -11.95
N LEU A 253 3.83 -7.26 -10.88
CA LEU A 253 3.03 -6.91 -9.70
C LEU A 253 3.57 -5.66 -9.01
N ASP A 254 4.85 -5.67 -8.66
CA ASP A 254 5.46 -4.55 -7.93
C ASP A 254 5.67 -3.33 -8.84
N LEU A 255 6.11 -3.54 -10.08
CA LEU A 255 6.28 -2.44 -11.04
C LEU A 255 4.95 -1.78 -11.40
N GLY A 256 3.90 -2.58 -11.57
CA GLY A 256 2.58 -2.04 -11.89
C GLY A 256 1.96 -1.28 -10.72
N ASN A 257 2.20 -1.74 -9.49
CA ASN A 257 1.79 -0.99 -8.30
C ASN A 257 2.56 0.33 -8.15
N LEU A 258 3.88 0.33 -8.38
CA LEU A 258 4.69 1.56 -8.38
C LEU A 258 4.22 2.55 -9.44
N ALA A 259 3.97 2.10 -10.67
CA ALA A 259 3.46 2.95 -11.75
C ALA A 259 2.11 3.58 -11.37
N ALA A 260 1.17 2.79 -10.84
CA ALA A 260 -0.11 3.30 -10.37
C ALA A 260 0.06 4.34 -9.24
N HIS A 261 1.00 4.11 -8.32
CA HIS A 261 1.29 5.09 -7.26
C HIS A 261 1.98 6.36 -7.78
N ALA A 262 2.81 6.28 -8.82
CA ALA A 262 3.39 7.44 -9.48
C ALA A 262 2.31 8.28 -10.20
N ASP A 263 1.38 7.63 -10.90
CA ASP A 263 0.21 8.30 -11.49
C ASP A 263 -0.63 8.98 -10.42
N LEU A 264 -0.86 8.30 -9.29
CA LEU A 264 -1.61 8.86 -8.17
C LEU A 264 -0.88 10.08 -7.59
N ALA A 265 0.45 10.01 -7.46
CA ALA A 265 1.26 11.14 -7.03
C ALA A 265 1.14 12.33 -8.00
N ARG A 266 1.06 12.09 -9.31
CA ARG A 266 0.83 13.12 -10.32
C ARG A 266 -0.56 13.74 -10.24
N VAL A 267 -1.60 12.92 -10.08
CA VAL A 267 -3.00 13.37 -9.96
C VAL A 267 -3.22 14.14 -8.66
N THR A 268 -2.54 13.74 -7.58
CA THR A 268 -2.61 14.41 -6.27
C THR A 268 -1.65 15.60 -6.13
N GLY A 269 -0.90 15.94 -7.18
CA GLY A 269 0.01 17.08 -7.20
C GLY A 269 1.31 16.91 -6.40
N ARG A 270 1.60 15.69 -5.91
CA ARG A 270 2.86 15.38 -5.22
C ARG A 270 4.05 15.23 -6.18
N LEU A 271 3.78 14.78 -7.41
CA LEU A 271 4.74 14.80 -8.51
C LEU A 271 4.33 15.82 -9.57
N GLY A 272 5.27 16.68 -9.97
CA GLY A 272 5.17 17.48 -11.18
C GLY A 272 5.20 16.60 -12.44
N ALA A 273 4.79 17.16 -13.59
CA ALA A 273 4.74 16.40 -14.85
C ALA A 273 6.11 15.85 -15.26
N ALA A 274 7.17 16.68 -15.25
CA ALA A 274 8.52 16.25 -15.62
C ALA A 274 9.09 15.18 -14.67
N ALA A 275 8.80 15.28 -13.37
CA ALA A 275 9.22 14.28 -12.39
C ALA A 275 8.46 12.96 -12.58
N HIS A 276 7.16 13.01 -12.84
CA HIS A 276 6.33 11.86 -13.16
C HIS A 276 6.83 11.14 -14.43
N ASP A 277 7.03 11.86 -15.54
CA ASP A 277 7.59 11.29 -16.78
C ASP A 277 8.94 10.61 -16.53
N ARG A 278 9.80 11.25 -15.71
CA ARG A 278 11.10 10.68 -15.37
C ARG A 278 10.97 9.41 -14.52
N VAL A 279 10.05 9.37 -13.56
CA VAL A 279 9.78 8.17 -12.75
C VAL A 279 9.25 7.04 -13.65
N LEU A 280 8.32 7.32 -14.55
CA LEU A 280 7.81 6.29 -15.46
C LEU A 280 8.91 5.75 -16.38
N GLY A 281 9.77 6.61 -16.93
CA GLY A 281 10.93 6.16 -17.72
C GLY A 281 11.90 5.30 -16.92
N LEU A 282 12.14 5.60 -15.64
CA LEU A 282 12.95 4.75 -14.77
C LEU A 282 12.31 3.37 -14.52
N LEU A 283 10.98 3.30 -14.41
CA LEU A 283 10.26 2.04 -14.26
C LEU A 283 10.27 1.22 -15.57
N ASP A 284 10.22 1.88 -16.72
CA ASP A 284 10.38 1.24 -18.03
C ASP A 284 11.79 0.64 -18.18
N ASP A 285 12.83 1.37 -17.76
CA ASP A 285 14.21 0.87 -17.73
C ASP A 285 14.35 -0.37 -16.83
N VAL A 286 13.70 -0.37 -15.66
CA VAL A 286 13.68 -1.53 -14.75
C VAL A 286 12.95 -2.71 -15.38
N ALA A 287 11.79 -2.47 -16.00
CA ALA A 287 11.00 -3.50 -16.65
C ALA A 287 11.78 -4.24 -17.75
N ALA A 288 12.64 -3.52 -18.49
CA ALA A 288 13.49 -4.10 -19.53
C ALA A 288 14.51 -5.14 -19.02
N HIS A 289 14.82 -5.13 -17.72
CA HIS A 289 15.76 -6.06 -17.09
C HIS A 289 15.06 -7.20 -16.32
N LEU A 290 13.73 -7.26 -16.36
CA LEU A 290 12.94 -8.22 -15.59
C LEU A 290 12.17 -9.18 -16.51
N PRO A 291 11.89 -10.41 -16.04
CA PRO A 291 11.19 -11.41 -16.83
C PRO A 291 9.69 -11.10 -16.87
N THR A 292 9.31 -10.08 -17.63
CA THR A 292 7.92 -9.63 -17.78
C THR A 292 7.64 -9.17 -19.21
N THR A 293 6.37 -8.90 -19.49
CA THR A 293 5.95 -8.38 -20.79
C THR A 293 5.15 -7.10 -20.61
N ALA A 294 5.15 -6.27 -21.63
CA ALA A 294 4.31 -5.08 -21.70
C ALA A 294 2.82 -5.38 -21.42
N ARG A 295 2.34 -6.56 -21.85
CA ARG A 295 0.97 -7.00 -21.59
C ARG A 295 0.74 -7.24 -20.10
N ARG A 296 1.63 -7.98 -19.42
CA ARG A 296 1.50 -8.24 -17.98
C ARG A 296 1.61 -6.96 -17.16
N LEU A 297 2.54 -6.08 -17.50
CA LEU A 297 2.68 -4.78 -16.85
C LEU A 297 1.39 -3.93 -16.95
N ARG A 298 0.73 -3.91 -18.12
CA ARG A 298 -0.61 -3.30 -18.30
C ARG A 298 -1.63 -3.90 -17.37
N THR A 299 -1.75 -5.22 -17.38
CA THR A 299 -2.72 -5.93 -16.53
C THR A 299 -2.56 -5.57 -15.05
N TYR A 300 -1.34 -5.65 -14.52
CA TYR A 300 -1.09 -5.38 -13.09
C TYR A 300 -1.28 -3.91 -12.72
N THR A 301 -0.92 -2.98 -13.60
CA THR A 301 -1.09 -1.55 -13.33
C THR A 301 -2.55 -1.13 -13.39
N ASP A 302 -3.31 -1.63 -14.38
CA ASP A 302 -4.74 -1.35 -14.46
C ASP A 302 -5.47 -1.93 -13.23
N ALA A 303 -5.10 -3.13 -12.79
CA ALA A 303 -5.60 -3.71 -11.55
C ALA A 303 -5.24 -2.86 -10.32
N ALA A 304 -4.00 -2.40 -10.21
CA ALA A 304 -3.57 -1.53 -9.12
C ALA A 304 -4.30 -0.18 -9.13
N ARG A 305 -4.51 0.43 -10.30
CA ARG A 305 -5.26 1.70 -10.46
C ARG A 305 -6.71 1.55 -9.99
N LEU A 306 -7.37 0.46 -10.38
CA LEU A 306 -8.73 0.13 -9.92
C LEU A 306 -8.75 -0.14 -8.41
N ARG A 307 -7.78 -0.90 -7.88
CA ARG A 307 -7.64 -1.14 -6.43
C ARG A 307 -7.48 0.16 -5.66
N LEU A 308 -6.69 1.10 -6.16
CA LEU A 308 -6.50 2.41 -5.55
C LEU A 308 -7.79 3.24 -5.54
N ALA A 309 -8.65 3.16 -6.57
CA ALA A 309 -9.97 3.80 -6.51
C ALA A 309 -10.82 3.22 -5.35
N LEU A 310 -10.83 1.89 -5.20
CA LEU A 310 -11.54 1.19 -4.10
C LEU A 310 -10.94 1.51 -2.72
N VAL A 311 -9.64 1.77 -2.62
CA VAL A 311 -8.99 2.16 -1.36
C VAL A 311 -9.28 3.62 -1.02
N HIS A 312 -9.14 4.51 -2.00
CA HIS A 312 -9.18 5.94 -1.80
C HIS A 312 -10.58 6.53 -1.69
N VAL A 313 -11.63 5.81 -2.11
CA VAL A 313 -13.01 6.19 -1.77
C VAL A 313 -13.23 6.27 -0.24
N PHE A 314 -12.39 5.59 0.55
CA PHE A 314 -12.37 5.65 2.01
C PHE A 314 -11.28 6.58 2.58
N ARG A 315 -10.71 7.48 1.79
CA ARG A 315 -9.66 8.41 2.24
C ARG A 315 -10.20 9.84 2.30
N PRO A 316 -9.90 10.60 3.37
CA PRO A 316 -10.25 12.00 3.43
C PRO A 316 -9.57 12.78 2.30
N GLY A 317 -10.26 13.76 1.73
CA GLY A 317 -9.74 14.62 0.65
C GLY A 317 -9.70 13.97 -0.74
N ALA A 318 -10.03 12.68 -0.88
CA ALA A 318 -9.99 11.99 -2.16
C ALA A 318 -10.99 12.55 -3.19
N SER A 319 -12.13 13.09 -2.74
CA SER A 319 -13.14 13.68 -3.60
C SER A 319 -12.61 14.78 -4.52
N ALA A 320 -11.56 15.50 -4.11
CA ALA A 320 -10.97 16.59 -4.89
C ALA A 320 -10.31 16.13 -6.20
N TRP A 321 -9.87 14.87 -6.27
CA TRP A 321 -9.12 14.33 -7.42
C TRP A 321 -9.68 12.99 -7.93
N MET A 322 -10.69 12.42 -7.26
CA MET A 322 -11.27 11.11 -7.59
C MET A 322 -11.79 11.03 -9.03
N ARG A 323 -12.33 12.13 -9.57
CA ARG A 323 -12.81 12.18 -10.96
C ARG A 323 -11.69 11.93 -11.96
N ASP A 324 -10.59 12.63 -11.80
CA ASP A 324 -9.45 12.51 -12.70
C ASP A 324 -8.81 11.12 -12.57
N TRP A 325 -8.74 10.61 -11.33
CA TRP A 325 -8.26 9.25 -11.07
C TRP A 325 -9.13 8.17 -11.70
N ILE A 326 -10.45 8.23 -11.55
CA ILE A 326 -11.37 7.29 -12.18
C ILE A 326 -11.30 7.41 -13.71
N GLY A 327 -11.16 8.63 -14.23
CA GLY A 327 -10.86 8.87 -15.64
C GLY A 327 -9.63 8.07 -16.08
N LEU A 328 -8.51 8.20 -15.38
CA LEU A 328 -7.27 7.48 -15.68
C LEU A 328 -7.41 5.95 -15.50
N ALA A 329 -8.09 5.49 -14.46
CA ALA A 329 -8.24 4.05 -14.17
C ALA A 329 -9.21 3.31 -15.12
N LEU A 330 -10.22 4.01 -15.65
CA LEU A 330 -11.22 3.42 -16.56
C LEU A 330 -10.86 3.56 -18.04
N HIS A 331 -10.00 4.52 -18.39
CA HIS A 331 -9.54 4.70 -19.76
C HIS A 331 -8.15 4.10 -19.88
N ARG A 332 -7.98 3.17 -20.83
CA ARG A 332 -6.65 2.72 -21.27
C ARG A 332 -5.95 3.91 -21.93
N THR A 333 -5.38 4.80 -21.12
CA THR A 333 -4.78 6.04 -21.60
C THR A 333 -3.40 5.73 -22.17
N THR A 334 -3.09 6.36 -23.30
CA THR A 334 -1.81 6.36 -24.02
C THR A 334 -0.64 6.94 -23.21
N THR A 335 -0.91 7.45 -22.00
CA THR A 335 0.06 8.00 -21.02
C THR A 335 0.40 7.04 -19.87
N THR A 336 -0.08 5.81 -19.94
CA THR A 336 0.50 4.68 -19.17
C THR A 336 2.00 4.60 -19.48
N PRO A 337 2.89 4.14 -18.57
CA PRO A 337 4.29 3.95 -18.90
C PRO A 337 4.41 3.32 -20.27
N GLY A 338 5.35 3.82 -21.05
CA GLY A 338 5.63 3.28 -22.36
C GLY A 338 6.32 1.96 -22.15
N TRP A 339 5.59 0.94 -21.64
CA TRP A 339 5.97 -0.47 -21.72
C TRP A 339 5.91 -0.84 -23.19
N ARG A 340 6.84 -0.24 -23.93
CA ARG A 340 7.01 -0.30 -25.35
C ARG A 340 7.17 -1.78 -25.67
N PRO A 341 6.42 -2.32 -26.62
CA PRO A 341 6.86 -3.54 -27.25
C PRO A 341 8.21 -3.24 -27.92
N SER A 342 9.19 -4.13 -27.69
CA SER A 342 10.34 -4.29 -28.59
C SER A 342 9.86 -4.56 -30.01
#